data_AF-A0A970CWY2-F1
#
_entry.id   AF-A0A970CWY2-F1
#
_cell.length_a   1.000
_cell.length_b   1.000
_cell.length_c   1.000
_cell.angle_alpha   90.00
_cell.angle_beta   90.00
_cell.angle_gamma   90.00
#
_symmetry.space_group_name_H-M   'P 1'
#
loop_
_entity.id
_entity.type
_entity.pdbx_description
1 polymer ?
#
loop_
_entity_poly.entity_id
_entity_poly.type
_entity_poly.pdbx_seq_one_letter_code
_entity_poly.pdbx_strand_id
1 'polypeptide(L)' 'MGCAAMDMVINLGALKDKNYDLVKYEIKELVNMCGKDALSKVIYELCFLIDEEIAILTL' A
#
# COMPACT_ATOMS: atom_id res chain seq x y z
N MET A 1 -18.65 -4.98 -10.10
CA MET A 1 -18.68 -3.76 -9.27
C MET A 1 -18.16 -2.62 -10.13
N GLY A 2 -18.86 -1.48 -10.23
CA GLY A 2 -18.53 -0.37 -11.16
C GLY A 2 -17.51 0.63 -10.61
N CYS A 3 -16.60 0.18 -9.75
CA CYS A 3 -15.59 1.02 -9.14
C CYS A 3 -14.43 1.22 -10.13
N ALA A 4 -14.04 2.47 -10.40
CA ALA A 4 -12.94 2.78 -11.31
C ALA A 4 -11.60 2.99 -10.59
N ALA A 5 -11.60 3.16 -9.27
CA ALA A 5 -10.39 3.33 -8.47
C ALA A 5 -10.62 2.95 -7.00
N MET A 6 -9.65 2.26 -6.40
CA MET A 6 -9.64 1.91 -4.99
C MET A 6 -8.41 2.54 -4.31
N ASP A 7 -8.66 3.32 -3.27
CA ASP A 7 -7.64 3.95 -2.43
C ASP A 7 -7.51 3.18 -1.11
N MET A 8 -6.34 2.63 -0.83
CA MET A 8 -6.03 1.89 0.40
C MET A 8 -4.96 2.62 1.21
N VAL A 9 -5.15 2.72 2.53
CA VAL A 9 -4.09 3.16 3.45
C VAL A 9 -3.17 1.97 3.76
N ILE A 10 -1.86 2.19 3.68
CA ILE A 10 -0.85 1.16 3.99
C ILE A 10 -0.93 0.72 5.45
N ASN A 11 -0.55 -0.52 5.72
CA ASN A 11 -0.40 -1.01 7.09
C ASN A 11 0.85 -0.42 7.76
N LEU A 12 0.66 0.73 8.42
CA LEU A 12 1.70 1.45 9.15
C LEU A 12 2.30 0.61 10.28
N GLY A 13 1.51 -0.22 10.96
CA GLY A 13 2.00 -1.09 12.03
C GLY A 13 3.01 -2.10 11.50
N ALA A 14 2.64 -2.82 10.45
CA ALA A 14 3.53 -3.78 9.79
C ALA A 14 4.80 -3.12 9.24
N LEU A 15 4.69 -1.91 8.66
CA LEU A 15 5.84 -1.15 8.19
C LEU A 15 6.82 -0.81 9.33
N LYS A 16 6.30 -0.30 10.45
CA LYS A 16 7.11 0.07 11.63
C LYS A 16 7.73 -1.14 12.32
N ASP A 17 7.03 -2.27 12.30
CA ASP A 17 7.54 -3.57 12.74
C ASP A 17 8.52 -4.21 11.74
N LYS A 18 8.81 -3.52 10.61
CA LYS A 18 9.67 -4.00 9.50
C LYS A 18 9.17 -5.30 8.87
N ASN A 19 7.89 -5.61 9.02
CA ASN A 19 7.22 -6.74 8.39
C ASN A 19 6.82 -6.40 6.95
N TYR A 20 7.82 -6.23 6.09
CA TYR A 20 7.62 -5.82 4.70
C TYR A 20 6.92 -6.89 3.85
N ASP A 21 6.99 -8.15 4.24
CA ASP A 21 6.30 -9.25 3.54
C ASP A 21 4.79 -9.11 3.68
N LEU A 22 4.30 -8.76 4.87
CA LEU A 22 2.88 -8.48 5.10
C LEU A 22 2.43 -7.25 4.30
N VAL A 23 3.20 -6.16 4.34
CA VAL A 23 2.91 -4.94 3.56
C VAL A 23 2.82 -5.25 2.07
N LYS A 24 3.78 -5.99 1.51
CA LYS A 24 3.79 -6.39 0.10
C LYS A 24 2.62 -7.31 -0.24
N TYR A 25 2.29 -8.24 0.64
CA TYR A 25 1.16 -9.16 0.47
C TYR A 25 -0.16 -8.39 0.36
N GLU A 26 -0.43 -7.46 1.27
CA GLU A 26 -1.66 -6.67 1.27
C GLU A 26 -1.78 -5.79 0.02
N ILE A 27 -0.70 -5.13 -0.41
CA ILE A 27 -0.68 -4.33 -1.65
C ILE A 27 -0.93 -5.24 -2.88
N LYS A 28 -0.34 -6.44 -2.90
CA LYS A 28 -0.56 -7.39 -3.99
C LYS A 28 -2.02 -7.84 -4.06
N GLU A 29 -2.64 -8.11 -2.92
CA GLU A 29 -4.06 -8.47 -2.86
C GLU A 29 -4.97 -7.32 -3.30
N LEU A 30 -4.65 -6.07 -2.94
CA LEU A 30 -5.34 -4.89 -3.47
C LEU A 30 -5.32 -4.85 -5.01
N VAL A 31 -4.14 -5.04 -5.60
CA VAL A 31 -3.99 -5.04 -7.07
C VAL A 31 -4.75 -6.21 -7.69
N ASN A 32 -4.69 -7.40 -7.10
CA ASN A 32 -5.42 -8.58 -7.57
C ASN A 32 -6.94 -8.36 -7.55
N MET A 33 -7.46 -7.73 -6.49
CA MET A 33 -8.88 -7.41 -6.35
C MET A 33 -9.35 -6.35 -7.35
N CYS A 34 -8.53 -5.33 -7.62
CA CYS A 34 -8.85 -4.30 -8.61
C CYS A 34 -8.84 -4.84 -10.04
N GLY A 35 -7.96 -5.81 -10.34
CA GLY A 35 -7.80 -6.34 -11.68
C GLY A 35 -7.39 -5.27 -12.68
N LYS A 36 -7.87 -5.35 -13.92
CA LYS A 36 -7.56 -4.38 -14.99
C LYS A 36 -8.59 -3.24 -15.09
N ASP A 37 -9.72 -3.38 -14.42
CA ASP A 37 -10.88 -2.51 -14.61
C ASP A 37 -10.92 -1.33 -13.63
N ALA A 38 -10.04 -1.33 -12.63
CA ALA A 38 -9.94 -0.28 -11.61
C ALA A 38 -8.48 0.08 -11.30
N LEU A 39 -8.23 1.35 -11.00
CA LEU A 39 -6.93 1.83 -10.52
C LEU A 39 -6.73 1.45 -9.06
N SER A 40 -5.62 0.80 -8.74
CA SER A 40 -5.18 0.58 -7.36
C SER A 40 -4.30 1.74 -6.90
N LYS A 41 -4.65 2.38 -5.80
CA LYS A 41 -3.89 3.49 -5.21
C LYS A 41 -3.59 3.18 -3.75
N VAL A 42 -2.35 3.46 -3.34
CA VAL A 42 -1.91 3.25 -1.95
C VAL A 42 -1.52 4.59 -1.34
N ILE A 43 -2.09 4.88 -0.17
CA ILE A 43 -1.83 6.07 0.64
C ILE A 43 -0.82 5.68 1.73
N TYR A 44 0.35 6.29 1.70
CA TYR A 44 1.45 5.96 2.61
C TYR A 44 1.42 6.69 3.96
N GLU A 45 0.54 7.67 4.14
CA GLU A 45 0.42 8.46 5.37
C GLU A 45 1.78 9.03 5.84
N LEU A 46 2.40 9.82 4.97
CA LEU A 46 3.76 10.35 5.12
C LEU A 46 4.00 11.07 6.46
N CYS A 47 2.96 11.65 7.08
CA CYS A 47 3.05 12.31 8.38
C CYS A 47 3.53 11.40 9.51
N PHE A 48 3.48 10.08 9.33
CA PHE A 48 3.96 9.09 10.31
C PHE A 48 5.27 8.41 9.91
N LEU A 49 5.87 8.80 8.77
CA LEU A 49 7.05 8.16 8.21
C LEU A 49 8.29 9.03 8.32
N ILE A 50 9.45 8.37 8.48
CA ILE A 50 10.76 8.99 8.29
C ILE A 50 11.26 8.76 6.85
N ASP A 51 12.25 9.54 6.41
CA ASP A 51 12.78 9.49 5.04
C ASP A 51 13.22 8.08 4.62
N GLU A 52 13.80 7.29 5.53
CA GLU A 52 14.18 5.91 5.26
C GLU A 52 12.97 5.00 4.99
N GLU A 53 11.88 5.15 5.75
CA GLU A 53 10.64 4.38 5.55
C GLU A 53 10.00 4.75 4.21
N ILE A 54 10.03 6.04 3.84
CA ILE A 54 9.52 6.53 2.54
C ILE A 54 10.34 5.96 1.37
N ALA A 55 11.67 5.95 1.50
CA ALA A 55 12.56 5.38 0.49
C ALA A 55 12.25 3.89 0.26
N ILE A 56 12.04 3.11 1.33
CA ILE A 56 11.71 1.68 1.23
C ILE A 56 10.40 1.44 0.46
N LEU A 57 9.39 2.31 0.62
CA LEU A 57 8.08 2.17 -0.03
C LEU A 57 8.05 2.59 -1.51
N THR A 58 9.07 3.30 -1.97
CA THR A 58 9.12 3.90 -3.31
C THR A 58 10.12 3.23 -4.24
N LEU A 59 10.89 2.27 -3.74
CA LEU A 59 11.85 1.42 -4.47
C LEU A 59 11.22 0.12 -4.96
#